data_AF-A0AAC8YP49-F1
#
_entry.id   AF-A0AAC8YP49-F1
#
_cell.length_a   1.000
_cell.length_b   1.000
_cell.length_c   1.000
_cell.angle_alpha   90.00
_cell.angle_beta   90.00
_cell.angle_gamma   90.00
#
_symmetry.space_group_name_H-M   'P 1'
#
loop_
_entity.id
_entity.type
_entity.pdbx_description
1 polymer ?
#
loop_
_entity_poly.entity_id
_entity_poly.type
_entity_poly.pdbx_seq_one_letter_code
_entity_poly.pdbx_strand_id
1 'polypeptide(L)' 'MSIFSSIGRIASELNAARTRFNTARSIRSLPIELQKDIGWPEAFDSNTGYRRGHSGEAV' A
#
# COMPACT_ATOMS: atom_id res chain seq x y z
N MET A 1 24.47 -6.06 -21.31
CA MET A 1 23.66 -5.32 -20.31
C MET A 1 24.60 -4.40 -19.54
N SER A 2 24.29 -3.11 -19.43
CA SER A 2 25.15 -2.15 -18.72
C SER A 2 24.72 -2.02 -17.26
N ILE A 3 25.69 -1.96 -16.34
CA ILE A 3 25.47 -1.73 -14.89
C ILE A 3 24.63 -0.47 -14.66
N PHE A 4 24.82 0.57 -15.48
CA PHE A 4 24.04 1.80 -15.40
C PHE A 4 22.53 1.57 -15.65
N SER A 5 22.18 0.68 -16.57
CA SER A 5 20.79 0.31 -16.84
C SER A 5 20.17 -0.44 -15.66
N SER A 6 20.93 -1.33 -15.02
CA SER A 6 20.48 -2.04 -13.82
C SER A 6 20.23 -1.09 -12.64
N ILE A 7 21.13 -0.13 -12.41
CA ILE A 7 20.97 0.88 -11.35
C ILE A 7 19.76 1.77 -11.64
N GLY A 8 19.60 2.24 -12.88
CA GLY A 8 18.46 3.06 -13.28
C GLY A 8 17.13 2.36 -13.05
N ARG A 9 17.05 1.05 -13.34
CA ARG A 9 15.86 0.24 -13.07
C ARG A 9 15.56 0.16 -11.57
N ILE A 10 16.56 -0.16 -10.74
CA ILE A 10 16.38 -0.27 -9.28
C ILE A 10 15.95 1.07 -8.68
N ALA A 11 16.56 2.17 -9.13
CA ALA A 11 16.20 3.51 -8.67
C ALA A 11 14.75 3.87 -9.01
N SER A 12 14.27 3.48 -10.20
CA SER A 12 12.87 3.67 -10.61
C SER A 12 11.91 2.85 -9.76
N GLU A 13 12.21 1.57 -9.53
CA GLU A 13 11.41 0.68 -8.68
C GLU A 13 11.34 1.20 -7.24
N LEU A 14 12.47 1.68 -6.69
CA LEU A 14 12.53 2.30 -5.37
C LEU A 14 11.72 3.58 -5.29
N ASN A 15 11.80 4.44 -6.31
CA ASN A 15 11.02 5.68 -6.36
C ASN A 15 9.51 5.39 -6.43
N ALA A 16 9.10 4.42 -7.26
CA ALA A 16 7.71 3.99 -7.32
C ALA A 16 7.21 3.48 -5.96
N ALA A 17 8.00 2.64 -5.28
CA ALA A 17 7.68 2.15 -3.94
C ALA A 17 7.58 3.29 -2.92
N ARG A 18 8.54 4.23 -2.93
CA ARG A 18 8.57 5.38 -2.02
C ARG A 18 7.41 6.33 -2.25
N THR A 19 7.06 6.58 -3.51
CA THR A 19 5.91 7.42 -3.88
C THR A 19 4.62 6.79 -3.36
N ARG A 20 4.41 5.48 -3.56
CA ARG A 20 3.23 4.77 -3.01
C ARG A 20 3.15 4.88 -1.49
N PHE A 21 4.27 4.66 -0.79
CA PHE A 21 4.33 4.77 0.66
C PHE A 21 3.99 6.18 1.16
N ASN A 22 4.57 7.21 0.54
CA ASN A 22 4.30 8.59 0.90
C ASN A 22 2.85 8.99 0.63
N THR A 23 2.28 8.57 -0.51
CA THR A 23 0.87 8.82 -0.83
C THR A 23 -0.06 8.15 0.18
N ALA A 24 0.14 6.86 0.47
CA ALA A 24 -0.66 6.16 1.48
C ALA A 24 -0.55 6.83 2.86
N ARG A 25 0.66 7.27 3.25
CA ARG A 25 0.87 8.00 4.51
C ARG A 25 0.18 9.36 4.53
N SER A 26 0.21 10.07 3.41
CA SER A 26 -0.48 11.37 3.25
C SER A 26 -1.99 11.18 3.39
N ILE A 27 -2.56 10.20 2.68
CA ILE A 27 -4.01 9.89 2.75
C ILE A 27 -4.41 9.48 4.18
N ARG A 28 -3.59 8.66 4.84
CA ARG A 28 -3.82 8.24 6.24
C ARG A 28 -3.74 9.40 7.24
N SER A 29 -3.07 10.50 6.89
CA SER A 29 -3.02 11.71 7.72
C SER A 29 -4.27 12.60 7.59
N LEU A 30 -5.13 12.34 6.60
CA LEU A 30 -6.39 13.04 6.45
C LEU A 30 -7.37 12.66 7.59
N PRO A 31 -8.34 13.52 7.92
CA PRO A 31 -9.44 13.16 8.81
C PRO A 31 -10.20 11.90 8.35
N ILE A 32 -10.70 11.11 9.30
CA ILE A 32 -11.37 9.82 9.05
C ILE A 32 -12.60 9.95 8.14
N GLU A 33 -13.31 11.07 8.19
CA GLU A 33 -14.46 11.34 7.31
C GLU A 33 -14.04 11.40 5.84
N LEU A 34 -12.99 12.17 5.53
CA LEU A 34 -12.45 12.26 4.17
C LEU A 34 -11.86 10.93 3.69
N GLN A 35 -11.27 10.13 4.59
CA GLN A 35 -10.79 8.79 4.25
C GLN A 35 -11.96 7.87 3.86
N LYS A 36 -13.12 7.97 4.52
CA LYS A 36 -14.32 7.20 4.16
C LYS A 36 -14.91 7.64 2.83
N ASP A 37 -14.96 8.95 2.58
CA ASP A 37 -15.52 9.52 1.34
C ASP A 37 -14.80 9.02 0.09
N ILE A 38 -13.48 8.82 0.19
CA ILE A 38 -12.66 8.28 -0.91
C ILE A 38 -12.57 6.74 -0.92
N GLY A 39 -13.25 6.05 -0.01
CA GLY A 39 -13.23 4.59 0.06
C GLY A 39 -11.90 4.01 0.56
N TRP A 40 -11.15 4.71 1.41
CA TRP A 40 -9.84 4.27 1.89
C TRP A 40 -9.95 3.06 2.84
N PRO A 41 -9.24 1.93 2.58
CA PRO A 41 -9.52 0.64 3.23
C PRO A 41 -9.36 0.66 4.76
N GLU A 42 -8.32 1.32 5.28
CA GLU A 42 -8.09 1.38 6.74
C GLU A 42 -9.17 2.17 7.50
N ALA A 43 -9.94 3.02 6.82
CA ALA A 43 -11.07 3.71 7.43
C ALA A 43 -12.26 2.77 7.71
N PHE A 44 -12.32 1.64 7.00
CA PHE A 44 -13.34 0.60 7.15
C PHE A 44 -12.90 -0.56 8.07
N ASP A 45 -11.58 -0.76 8.23
CA ASP A 45 -11.01 -1.84 9.07
C ASP A 45 -11.43 -1.80 10.55
N SER A 46 -11.91 -0.64 11.04
CA SER A 46 -12.49 -0.54 12.39
C SER A 46 -13.84 -1.26 12.54
N ASN A 47 -14.53 -1.59 11.44
CA ASN A 47 -15.82 -2.27 11.44
C ASN A 47 -15.77 -3.69 10.88
N THR A 48 -14.79 -3.99 10.04
CA THR A 48 -14.64 -5.32 9.47
C THR A 48 -13.67 -6.17 10.27
N GLY A 49 -14.23 -6.98 11.17
CA GLY A 49 -13.62 -8.23 11.64
C GLY A 49 -13.45 -9.26 10.51
N TYR A 50 -12.93 -8.87 9.34
CA TYR A 50 -12.47 -9.80 8.31
C TYR A 50 -11.19 -10.45 8.84
N ARG A 51 -11.43 -11.52 9.60
CA ARG A 51 -10.49 -12.56 9.95
C ARG A 51 -9.57 -12.82 8.75
N ARG A 52 -8.30 -12.45 8.94
CA ARG A 52 -7.11 -13.22 8.55
C ARG A 52 -7.50 -14.52 7.83
N GLY A 53 -7.34 -14.51 6.51
CA GLY A 53 -7.66 -15.65 5.65
C GLY A 53 -7.02 -16.93 6.16
N HIS A 54 -7.83 -17.98 6.22
CA HIS A 54 -7.43 -19.35 6.45
C HIS A 54 -6.69 -19.87 5.20
N SER A 55 -5.41 -19.50 5.05
CA SER A 55 -4.51 -20.15 4.10
C SER A 55 -3.83 -21.32 4.83
N GLY A 56 -4.43 -22.50 4.76
CA GLY A 56 -3.92 -23.70 5.39
C GLY A 56 -4.87 -24.86 5.22
N GLU A 57 -5.02 -25.32 3.98
CA GLU A 57 -5.50 -26.68 3.72
C GLU A 57 -4.54 -27.31 2.71
N ALA A 58 -3.72 -28.22 3.23
CA ALA A 58 -2.97 -29.18 2.43
C ALA A 58 -3.91 -30.36 2.19
N VAL A 59 -4.14 -30.67 0.91
CA VAL A 59 -4.62 -31.98 0.43
C VAL A 59 -3.73 -32.41 -0.72
#